data_AF-A0A7R9GKM8-F1
#
_entry.id   AF-A0A7R9GKM8-F1
#
_cell.length_a   1.000
_cell.length_b   1.000
_cell.length_c   1.000
_cell.angle_alpha   90.00
_cell.angle_beta   90.00
_cell.angle_gamma   90.00
#
_symmetry.space_group_name_H-M   'P 1'
#
loop_
_entity.id
_entity.type
_entity.pdbx_description
1 polymer ?
#
loop_
_entity_poly.entity_id
_entity_poly.type
_entity_poly.pdbx_seq_one_letter_code
_entity_poly.pdbx_strand_id
1 'polypeptide(L)'
;MNGYSPVLDCHTAHIACKFAEIKEKCDRRTGKTVEENPKAIKSGDSAIVKLIPSKPMCVEAYTTFPPLGRFAVRDMRQTVAVGVIRSVTPKDAGSGKVTKAAEKAAKKK
;
A
#
# COMPACT_ATOMS: atom_id res chain seq x y z
N MET A 1 5.53 1.86 -21.08
CA MET A 1 5.38 3.02 -20.18
C MET A 1 4.72 2.57 -18.87
N ASN A 2 5.41 1.80 -18.03
CA ASN A 2 4.88 1.37 -16.71
C ASN A 2 5.85 1.87 -15.63
N GLY A 3 5.77 3.16 -15.33
CA GLY A 3 6.79 3.88 -14.57
C GLY A 3 6.27 4.84 -13.50
N TYR A 4 4.96 4.91 -13.26
CA TYR A 4 4.43 5.83 -12.26
C TYR A 4 4.81 5.35 -10.85
N SER A 5 5.72 6.09 -10.20
CA SER A 5 6.30 5.75 -8.91
C SER A 5 6.26 6.95 -7.94
N PRO A 6 5.05 7.43 -7.59
CA PRO A 6 4.90 8.53 -6.64
C PRO A 6 5.31 8.11 -5.23
N VAL A 7 5.39 9.09 -4.33
CA VAL A 7 5.64 8.82 -2.91
C VAL A 7 4.33 8.54 -2.19
N LEU A 8 4.31 7.48 -1.39
CA LEU A 8 3.20 7.16 -0.50
C LEU A 8 3.55 7.58 0.92
N ASP A 9 2.66 8.39 1.49
CA ASP A 9 2.61 8.68 2.91
C ASP A 9 1.62 7.71 3.56
N CYS A 10 2.12 6.78 4.36
CA CYS A 10 1.30 5.85 5.11
C CYS A 10 1.77 5.83 6.56
N HIS A 11 0.94 6.33 7.48
CA HIS A 11 1.33 6.57 8.87
C HIS A 11 2.59 7.46 8.97
N THR A 12 3.73 6.89 9.38
CA THR A 12 5.04 7.57 9.47
C THR A 12 5.97 7.20 8.31
N ALA A 13 5.56 6.27 7.45
CA ALA A 13 6.34 5.86 6.30
C ALA A 13 6.15 6.84 5.13
N HIS A 14 7.28 7.26 4.55
CA HIS A 14 7.36 8.10 3.35
C HIS A 14 8.21 7.37 2.30
N ILE A 15 7.58 6.57 1.44
CA ILE A 15 8.27 5.63 0.54
C ILE A 15 7.69 5.71 -0.87
N ALA A 16 8.55 5.74 -1.89
CA ALA A 16 8.12 5.64 -3.28
C ALA A 16 7.55 4.25 -3.58
N CYS A 17 6.36 4.18 -4.17
CA CYS A 17 5.74 2.93 -4.58
C CYS A 17 5.40 2.95 -6.07
N LYS A 18 5.77 1.89 -6.76
CA LYS A 18 5.44 1.68 -8.16
C LYS A 18 3.99 1.21 -8.30
N PHE A 19 3.25 1.86 -9.19
CA PHE A 19 1.96 1.35 -9.67
C PHE A 19 2.25 0.21 -10.63
N ALA A 20 2.14 -1.03 -10.14
CA ALA A 20 2.48 -2.22 -10.90
C ALA A 20 1.38 -2.58 -11.91
N GLU A 21 0.12 -2.51 -11.46
CA GLU A 21 -1.05 -2.90 -12.21
C GLU A 21 -2.28 -2.14 -11.72
N ILE A 22 -3.13 -1.70 -12.63
CA ILE A 22 -4.47 -1.20 -12.31
C ILE A 22 -5.42 -2.35 -12.60
N LYS A 23 -5.91 -3.00 -11.55
CA LYS A 23 -6.75 -4.18 -11.68
C LYS A 23 -8.12 -3.82 -12.21
N GLU A 24 -8.72 -2.80 -11.63
CA GLU A 24 -10.12 -2.47 -11.88
C GLU A 24 -10.34 -0.97 -11.70
N LYS A 25 -11.15 -0.38 -12.58
CA LYS A 25 -11.76 0.92 -12.37
C LYS A 25 -13.12 0.71 -11.71
N CYS A 26 -13.40 1.44 -10.65
CA CYS A 26 -14.61 1.32 -9.87
C CYS A 26 -15.40 2.64 -9.88
N ASP A 27 -16.71 2.53 -9.82
CA ASP A 27 -17.58 3.66 -9.56
C ASP A 27 -17.40 4.14 -8.12
N ARG A 28 -17.13 5.44 -7.94
CA ARG A 28 -16.80 6.03 -6.63
C ARG A 28 -17.97 5.97 -5.63
N ARG A 29 -19.23 5.91 -6.09
CA ARG A 29 -20.42 5.95 -5.22
C ARG A 29 -20.86 4.55 -4.81
N THR A 30 -20.78 3.60 -5.73
CA THR A 30 -21.30 2.23 -5.55
C THR A 30 -20.20 1.21 -5.26
N GLY A 31 -18.94 1.53 -5.58
CA GLY A 31 -17.81 0.62 -5.45
C GLY A 31 -17.82 -0.54 -6.46
N LYS A 32 -18.76 -0.55 -7.41
CA LYS A 32 -18.85 -1.58 -8.44
C LYS A 32 -17.81 -1.36 -9.53
N THR A 33 -17.27 -2.46 -10.04
CA THR A 33 -16.32 -2.46 -11.16
C THR A 33 -17.02 -1.98 -12.42
N VAL A 34 -16.42 -0.99 -13.06
CA VAL A 34 -16.89 -0.40 -14.33
C VAL A 34 -16.07 -0.95 -15.49
N GLU A 35 -14.76 -1.12 -15.29
CA GLU A 35 -13.83 -1.63 -16.29
C GLU A 35 -12.74 -2.46 -15.63
N GLU A 36 -12.46 -3.64 -16.16
CA GLU A 36 -11.35 -4.49 -15.74
C GLU A 36 -10.08 -4.15 -16.55
N ASN A 37 -8.95 -4.09 -15.86
CA ASN A 37 -7.62 -3.79 -16.41
C ASN A 37 -7.57 -2.51 -17.29
N PRO A 38 -8.03 -1.35 -16.77
CA PRO A 38 -8.02 -0.10 -17.53
C PRO A 38 -6.59 0.33 -17.87
N LYS A 39 -6.39 0.89 -19.08
CA LYS A 39 -5.07 1.38 -19.52
C LYS A 39 -4.56 2.58 -18.72
N ALA A 40 -5.46 3.41 -18.20
CA ALA A 40 -5.15 4.60 -17.42
C ALA A 40 -6.34 5.00 -16.53
N ILE A 41 -6.04 5.72 -15.45
CA ILE A 41 -7.02 6.35 -14.55
C ILE A 41 -6.84 7.86 -14.58
N LYS A 42 -7.93 8.61 -14.46
CA LYS A 42 -7.93 10.07 -14.48
C LYS A 42 -8.44 10.64 -13.16
N SER A 43 -8.31 11.97 -13.00
CA SER A 43 -8.87 12.66 -11.84
C SER A 43 -10.38 12.39 -11.73
N GLY A 44 -10.83 12.06 -10.51
CA GLY A 44 -12.21 11.70 -10.22
C GLY A 44 -12.52 10.20 -10.29
N ASP A 45 -11.66 9.40 -10.92
CA ASP A 45 -11.84 7.94 -10.97
C ASP A 45 -11.50 7.28 -9.63
N SER A 46 -12.18 6.17 -9.33
CA SER A 46 -11.77 5.24 -8.28
C SER A 46 -11.24 3.96 -8.94
N ALA A 47 -10.23 3.34 -8.34
CA ALA A 47 -9.63 2.13 -8.90
C ALA A 47 -9.00 1.25 -7.82
N ILE A 48 -8.91 -0.04 -8.12
CA ILE A 48 -8.12 -1.00 -7.37
C ILE A 48 -6.78 -1.16 -8.06
N VAL A 49 -5.71 -0.84 -7.34
CA VAL A 49 -4.34 -0.85 -7.86
C VAL A 49 -3.45 -1.79 -7.04
N LYS A 50 -2.55 -2.48 -7.73
CA LYS A 50 -1.46 -3.22 -7.10
C LYS A 50 -0.24 -2.31 -7.00
N LEU A 51 0.17 -2.04 -5.77
CA LEU A 51 1.32 -1.19 -5.47
C LEU A 51 2.50 -2.05 -5.03
N ILE A 52 3.70 -1.72 -5.50
CA ILE A 52 4.95 -2.36 -5.09
C ILE A 52 5.86 -1.29 -4.48
N PRO A 53 6.16 -1.35 -3.17
CA PRO A 53 7.04 -0.38 -2.54
C PRO A 53 8.49 -0.58 -3.02
N SER A 54 9.21 0.52 -3.23
CA SER A 54 10.63 0.50 -3.66
C SER A 54 11.60 0.10 -2.55
N LYS A 55 11.19 0.28 -1.29
CA LYS A 55 11.93 -0.08 -0.07
C LYS A 55 11.05 -0.93 0.84
N PRO A 56 11.62 -1.72 1.77
CA PRO A 56 10.83 -2.43 2.77
C PRO A 56 9.88 -1.48 3.51
N MET A 57 8.60 -1.83 3.54
CA MET A 57 7.54 -0.99 4.09
C MET A 57 6.59 -1.90 4.87
N CYS A 58 6.18 -1.45 6.06
CA CYS A 58 5.16 -2.12 6.87
C CYS A 58 3.83 -1.41 6.67
N VAL A 59 2.82 -2.16 6.23
CA VAL A 59 1.45 -1.69 6.00
C VAL A 59 0.48 -2.81 6.34
N GLU A 60 -0.76 -2.46 6.65
CA GLU A 60 -1.80 -3.42 7.00
C GLU A 60 -3.08 -3.17 6.22
N ALA A 61 -3.94 -4.19 6.13
CA ALA A 61 -5.29 -4.00 5.62
C ALA A 61 -6.05 -3.02 6.52
N TYR A 62 -6.76 -2.07 5.90
CA TYR A 62 -7.50 -1.02 6.61
C TYR A 62 -8.56 -1.59 7.57
N THR A 63 -9.18 -2.71 7.23
CA THR A 63 -10.18 -3.39 8.08
C THR A 63 -9.56 -4.02 9.32
N THR A 64 -8.29 -4.43 9.26
CA THR A 64 -7.57 -5.06 10.37
C THR A 64 -6.91 -4.01 11.27
N PHE A 65 -6.22 -3.06 10.66
CA PHE A 65 -5.52 -1.99 11.39
C PHE A 65 -5.67 -0.65 10.67
N PRO A 66 -6.78 0.08 10.92
CA PRO A 66 -7.10 1.32 10.20
C PRO A 66 -5.97 2.36 10.14
N PRO A 67 -5.17 2.59 11.21
CA PRO A 67 -4.07 3.56 11.18
C PRO A 67 -2.93 3.24 10.20
N LEU A 68 -2.72 1.97 9.84
CA LEU A 68 -1.68 1.52 8.89
C LEU A 68 -2.24 1.21 7.49
N GLY A 69 -3.55 1.34 7.31
CA GLY A 69 -4.23 1.02 6.05
C GLY A 69 -4.68 2.23 5.25
N ARG A 70 -4.49 3.47 5.73
CA ARG A 70 -4.78 4.71 4.98
C ARG A 70 -3.49 5.32 4.47
N PHE A 71 -3.47 5.74 3.21
CA PHE A 71 -2.31 6.40 2.63
C PHE A 71 -2.71 7.54 1.71
N ALA A 72 -1.80 8.53 1.59
CA ALA A 72 -1.86 9.57 0.59
C ALA A 72 -0.78 9.31 -0.46
N VAL A 73 -1.11 9.57 -1.72
CA VAL A 73 -0.18 9.51 -2.84
C VAL A 73 0.23 10.93 -3.20
N ARG A 74 1.52 11.21 -3.15
CA ARG A 74 2.11 12.51 -3.44
C ARG A 74 3.01 12.48 -4.65
N ASP A 75 2.87 13.50 -5.49
CA ASP A 75 3.72 13.77 -6.64
C ASP A 75 3.98 15.28 -6.73
N MET A 76 5.23 15.68 -6.96
CA MET A 76 5.65 17.08 -7.01
C MET A 76 5.03 17.99 -5.92
N ARG A 77 5.03 17.53 -4.65
CA ARG A 77 4.43 18.21 -3.47
C ARG A 77 2.90 18.34 -3.46
N GLN A 78 2.21 17.78 -4.44
CA GLN A 78 0.75 17.75 -4.52
C GLN A 78 0.23 16.37 -4.13
N THR A 79 -0.93 16.33 -3.48
CA THR A 79 -1.62 15.05 -3.23
C THR A 79 -2.45 14.73 -4.46
N VAL A 80 -2.08 13.67 -5.17
CA VAL A 80 -2.72 13.26 -6.43
C VAL A 80 -3.80 12.21 -6.22
N ALA A 81 -3.72 11.42 -5.14
CA ALA A 81 -4.72 10.44 -4.78
C ALA A 81 -4.68 10.14 -3.27
N VAL A 82 -5.77 9.57 -2.76
CA VAL A 82 -5.86 8.99 -1.42
C VAL A 82 -6.42 7.59 -1.54
N GLY A 83 -5.98 6.68 -0.69
CA GLY A 83 -6.34 5.28 -0.78
C GLY A 83 -6.45 4.58 0.56
N VAL A 84 -7.14 3.44 0.53
CA VAL A 84 -7.20 2.49 1.62
C VAL A 84 -6.71 1.12 1.16
N ILE A 85 -5.94 0.44 2.00
CA ILE A 85 -5.36 -0.86 1.70
C ILE A 85 -6.42 -1.93 1.94
N ARG A 86 -6.76 -2.67 0.89
CA ARG A 86 -7.69 -3.81 0.98
C ARG A 86 -7.01 -5.09 1.45
N SER A 87 -5.83 -5.37 0.91
CA SER A 87 -5.06 -6.59 1.18
C SER A 87 -3.58 -6.30 1.04
N VAL A 88 -2.77 -7.00 1.84
CA VAL A 88 -1.30 -6.95 1.78
C VAL A 88 -0.80 -8.36 1.49
N THR A 89 0.16 -8.50 0.58
CA THR A 89 0.94 -9.73 0.43
C THR A 89 2.21 -9.54 1.25
N PRO A 90 2.33 -10.18 2.43
CA PRO A 90 3.52 -10.05 3.24
C PRO A 90 4.72 -10.59 2.48
N LYS A 91 5.87 -9.95 2.68
CA LYS A 91 7.13 -10.56 2.26
C LYS A 91 7.40 -11.74 3.20
N ASP A 92 7.79 -12.89 2.64
CA ASP A 92 8.37 -13.98 3.43
C ASP A 92 9.67 -13.48 4.07
N ALA A 93 9.55 -12.97 5.29
CA ALA A 93 10.67 -12.56 6.08
C ALA A 93 11.15 -13.77 6.87
N GLY A 94 12.36 -14.26 6.57
CA GLY A 94 13.05 -15.18 7.48
C GLY A 94 13.18 -14.57 8.88
N SER A 95 13.43 -15.41 9.88
CA SER A 95 13.54 -14.96 11.28
C SER A 95 14.48 -13.75 11.39
N GLY A 96 13.93 -12.61 11.80
CA GLY A 96 14.72 -11.40 12.06
C GLY A 96 15.78 -11.67 13.13
N LYS A 97 16.84 -10.85 13.16
CA LYS A 97 17.86 -10.95 14.22
C LYS A 97 17.19 -10.78 15.58
N VAL A 98 17.21 -11.83 16.40
CA VAL A 98 16.69 -11.80 17.76
C VAL A 98 17.74 -11.21 18.68
N THR A 99 17.32 -10.30 19.56
CA THR A 99 18.24 -9.73 20.55
C THR A 99 18.45 -10.72 21.70
N LYS A 100 19.64 -10.70 22.33
CA LYS A 100 19.93 -11.56 23.50
C LYS A 100 18.91 -11.38 24.63
N ALA A 101 18.33 -10.19 24.78
CA ALA A 101 17.28 -9.92 25.75
C ALA A 101 15.97 -10.66 25.39
N ALA A 102 15.57 -10.64 24.12
CA ALA A 102 14.39 -11.36 23.64
C ALA A 102 14.56 -12.89 23.78
N GLU A 103 15.75 -13.43 23.49
CA GLU A 103 16.06 -14.85 23.72
C GLU A 103 15.94 -15.24 25.20
N LYS A 104 16.46 -14.41 26.10
CA LYS A 104 16.36 -14.63 27.56
C LYS A 104 14.91 -14.56 28.05
N ALA A 105 14.09 -13.67 27.51
CA ALA A 105 12.68 -13.56 27.87
C ALA A 105 11.87 -14.76 27.36
N ALA A 106 12.14 -15.24 26.15
CA ALA A 106 11.45 -16.39 25.57
C ALA A 106 11.72 -17.70 26.33
N LYS A 107 12.94 -17.88 26.87
CA LYS A 107 13.32 -19.06 27.69
C LYS A 107 12.77 -19.06 29.12
N LYS A 108 12.15 -17.95 29.57
CA LYS A 108 11.54 -17.81 30.91
C LYS A 108 10.04 -18.11 30.94
N LYS A 109 9.44 -18.40 29.78
CA LYS A 109 8.13 -19.07 29.68
C LYS A 109 8.35 -20.57 29.57
#